data_AF-A0A134A7C5-F1
#
_entry.id   AF-A0A134A7C5-F1
#
_cell.length_a   1.000
_cell.length_b   1.000
_cell.length_c   1.000
_cell.angle_alpha   90.00
_cell.angle_beta   90.00
_cell.angle_gamma   90.00
#
_symmetry.space_group_name_H-M   'P 1'
#
loop_
_entity.id
_entity.type
_entity.pdbx_description
1 polymer ?
#
loop_
_entity_poly.entity_id
_entity_poly.type
_entity_poly.pdbx_seq_one_letter_code
_entity_poly.pdbx_strand_id
1 'polypeptide(L)'
;MLQWLKRSLASFLGDKKDVVKNFPLIKKLNEKANIELDSKRSNLLKENFEEILNTVYSSDLKDYNIWLDFGTLLGYYRENDFISHDLDMDFGVQVSSLEEFEGIEKYLAENGFKRTKEFYFDKDLVELSYSYKGLNVDFIIYKKEDDKVSSDTIFFMTNALGNPTRYEVYHYEIPFSGLKECDFKNLKVKVPTNTEEYLRTLYGDDFKTPNTNYNWKENPIYKSENAELAEVVLKRN
;
A
#
# COMPACT_ATOMS: atom_id res chain seq x y z
N MET A 1 18.79 -8.73 7.04
CA MET A 1 19.58 -8.83 8.28
C MET A 1 19.08 -7.89 9.37
N LEU A 2 18.99 -6.57 9.14
CA LEU A 2 18.50 -5.60 10.15
C LEU A 2 17.06 -5.82 10.64
N GLN A 3 16.10 -6.08 9.74
CA GLN A 3 14.70 -6.36 10.15
C GLN A 3 14.58 -7.63 10.99
N TRP A 4 15.34 -8.68 10.65
CA TRP A 4 15.39 -9.91 11.43
C TRP A 4 15.99 -9.65 12.83
N LEU A 5 17.09 -8.91 12.92
CA LEU A 5 17.66 -8.46 14.19
C LEU A 5 16.66 -7.64 15.03
N LYS A 6 15.93 -6.70 14.43
CA LYS A 6 14.88 -5.92 15.12
C LYS A 6 13.75 -6.82 15.66
N ARG A 7 13.31 -7.81 14.88
CA ARG A 7 12.26 -8.77 15.28
C ARG A 7 12.73 -9.70 16.41
N SER A 8 13.93 -10.28 16.27
CA SER A 8 14.53 -11.16 17.29
C SER A 8 14.76 -10.42 18.60
N LEU A 9 15.26 -9.18 18.55
CA LEU A 9 15.47 -8.36 19.75
C LEU A 9 14.14 -7.99 20.42
N ALA A 10 13.11 -7.62 19.64
CA ALA A 10 11.79 -7.31 20.17
C ALA A 10 11.11 -8.52 20.83
N SER A 11 11.34 -9.73 20.33
CA SER A 11 10.86 -10.98 20.94
C SER A 11 11.64 -11.33 22.21
N PHE A 12 12.97 -11.20 22.19
CA PHE A 12 13.84 -11.55 23.32
C PHE A 12 13.57 -10.66 24.55
N LEU A 13 13.19 -9.41 24.33
CA LEU A 13 13.03 -8.42 25.39
C LEU A 13 11.69 -8.49 26.14
N GLY A 14 10.68 -9.20 25.64
CA GLY A 14 9.38 -9.38 26.32
C GLY A 14 8.82 -8.08 26.92
N ASP A 15 8.46 -8.11 28.20
CA ASP A 15 7.91 -6.97 28.95
C ASP A 15 8.95 -5.87 29.25
N LYS A 16 10.25 -6.15 29.07
CA LYS A 16 11.33 -5.16 29.21
C LYS A 16 11.60 -4.39 27.92
N LYS A 17 10.89 -4.72 26.84
CA LYS A 17 11.03 -4.09 25.52
C LYS A 17 10.91 -2.58 25.59
N ASP A 18 9.98 -2.04 26.36
CA ASP A 18 9.78 -0.58 26.42
C ASP A 18 10.89 0.13 27.22
N VAL A 19 11.39 -0.49 28.29
CA VAL A 19 12.55 0.02 29.05
C VAL A 19 13.81 0.04 28.18
N VAL A 20 14.04 -1.03 27.41
CA VAL A 20 15.22 -1.17 26.55
C VAL A 20 15.12 -0.31 25.30
N LYS A 21 13.94 -0.18 24.69
CA LYS A 21 13.71 0.74 23.55
C LYS A 21 13.88 2.20 23.93
N ASN A 22 13.53 2.58 25.15
CA ASN A 22 13.68 3.94 25.66
C ASN A 22 15.12 4.28 26.08
N PHE A 23 16.04 3.31 26.03
CA PHE A 23 17.45 3.59 26.29
C PHE A 23 18.02 4.47 25.17
N PRO A 24 18.67 5.62 25.47
CA PRO A 24 19.06 6.61 24.46
C PRO A 24 19.90 6.05 23.31
N LEU A 25 20.80 5.11 23.60
CA LEU A 25 21.66 4.48 22.60
C LEU A 25 20.86 3.57 21.65
N ILE A 26 19.91 2.81 22.18
CA ILE A 26 19.07 1.87 21.41
C ILE A 26 18.06 2.66 20.57
N LYS A 27 17.50 3.73 21.13
CA LYS A 27 16.66 4.68 20.38
C LYS A 27 17.42 5.26 19.18
N LYS A 28 18.63 5.78 19.40
CA LYS A 28 19.49 6.34 18.34
C LYS A 28 19.86 5.30 17.26
N LEU A 29 20.15 4.06 17.66
CA LEU A 29 20.44 2.97 16.71
C LEU A 29 19.20 2.59 15.89
N ASN A 30 18.03 2.53 16.53
CA ASN A 30 16.76 2.25 15.84
C ASN A 30 16.40 3.36 14.85
N GLU A 31 16.55 4.62 15.24
CA GLU A 31 16.36 5.80 14.38
C GLU A 31 17.28 5.74 13.16
N LYS A 32 18.59 5.53 13.36
CA LYS A 32 19.56 5.40 12.26
C LYS A 32 19.18 4.26 11.31
N ALA A 33 18.79 3.11 11.86
CA ALA A 33 18.35 1.96 11.08
C ALA A 33 17.05 2.20 10.30
N ASN A 34 16.12 3.01 10.83
CA ASN A 34 14.91 3.40 10.09
C ASN A 34 15.26 4.33 8.94
N ILE A 35 16.05 5.38 9.21
CA ILE A 35 16.52 6.33 8.19
C ILE A 35 17.23 5.60 7.03
N GLU A 36 18.08 4.62 7.33
CA GLU A 36 18.78 3.83 6.30
C GLU A 36 17.81 2.96 5.48
N LEU A 37 16.82 2.32 6.14
CA LEU A 37 15.81 1.52 5.45
C LEU A 37 14.91 2.38 4.55
N ASP A 38 14.48 3.53 5.03
CA ASP A 38 13.61 4.45 4.31
C ASP A 38 14.37 5.08 3.14
N SER A 39 15.63 5.48 3.33
CA SER A 39 16.50 5.94 2.24
C SER A 39 16.70 4.88 1.16
N LYS A 40 16.89 3.62 1.54
CA LYS A 40 17.00 2.51 0.58
C LYS A 40 15.70 2.33 -0.21
N ARG A 41 14.55 2.39 0.45
CA ARG A 41 13.22 2.26 -0.20
C ARG A 41 12.92 3.43 -1.13
N SER A 42 13.20 4.66 -0.71
CA SER A 42 13.07 5.85 -1.55
C SER A 42 13.95 5.77 -2.80
N ASN A 43 15.18 5.26 -2.70
CA ASN A 43 16.02 4.99 -3.87
C ASN A 43 15.41 3.91 -4.78
N LEU A 44 14.90 2.82 -4.21
CA LEU A 44 14.21 1.78 -4.98
C LEU A 44 12.98 2.32 -5.71
N LEU A 45 12.20 3.20 -5.06
CA LEU A 45 11.06 3.85 -5.70
C LEU A 45 11.54 4.64 -6.92
N LYS A 46 12.50 5.56 -6.72
CA LYS A 46 13.06 6.37 -7.81
C LYS A 46 13.60 5.55 -8.97
N GLU A 47 14.30 4.44 -8.69
CA GLU A 47 14.91 3.58 -9.70
C GLU A 47 13.89 2.76 -10.49
N ASN A 48 12.76 2.39 -9.90
CA ASN A 48 11.81 1.42 -10.47
C ASN A 48 10.45 2.00 -10.84
N PHE A 49 10.14 3.25 -10.45
CA PHE A 49 8.82 3.87 -10.62
C PHE A 49 8.28 3.79 -12.05
N GLU A 50 9.05 4.26 -13.04
CA GLU A 50 8.61 4.26 -14.43
C GLU A 50 8.47 2.84 -15.01
N GLU A 51 9.32 1.90 -14.59
CA GLU A 51 9.25 0.51 -15.06
C GLU A 51 8.01 -0.21 -14.50
N ILE A 52 7.67 0.06 -13.24
CA ILE A 52 6.44 -0.44 -12.61
C ILE A 52 5.21 0.17 -13.29
N LEU A 53 5.17 1.49 -13.50
CA LEU A 53 4.08 2.13 -14.25
C LEU A 53 3.93 1.54 -15.65
N ASN A 54 5.05 1.38 -16.36
CA ASN A 54 5.05 0.81 -17.70
C ASN A 54 4.53 -0.65 -17.70
N THR A 55 4.85 -1.43 -16.67
CA THR A 55 4.34 -2.80 -16.53
C THR A 55 2.84 -2.80 -16.23
N VAL A 56 2.37 -1.97 -15.30
CA VAL A 56 0.97 -1.92 -14.89
C VAL A 56 0.05 -1.35 -15.99
N TYR A 57 0.54 -0.43 -16.82
CA TYR A 57 -0.23 0.20 -17.90
C TYR A 57 0.15 -0.29 -19.31
N SER A 58 0.81 -1.45 -19.40
CA SER A 58 1.12 -2.11 -20.68
C SER A 58 -0.14 -2.68 -21.38
N SER A 59 0.01 -3.18 -22.61
CA SER A 59 -1.12 -3.66 -23.44
C SER A 59 -2.01 -4.71 -22.79
N ASP A 60 -1.46 -5.54 -21.92
CA ASP A 60 -2.18 -6.69 -21.38
C ASP A 60 -2.98 -6.31 -20.13
N LEU A 61 -2.59 -5.22 -19.46
CA LEU A 61 -3.26 -4.72 -18.25
C LEU A 61 -4.06 -3.43 -18.45
N LYS A 62 -3.78 -2.66 -19.52
CA LYS A 62 -4.45 -1.38 -19.80
C LYS A 62 -5.97 -1.49 -19.92
N ASP A 63 -6.51 -2.67 -20.25
CA ASP A 63 -7.94 -2.85 -20.46
C ASP A 63 -8.69 -3.12 -19.13
N TYR A 64 -7.95 -3.43 -18.05
CA TYR A 64 -8.53 -3.60 -16.71
C TYR A 64 -8.76 -2.26 -16.02
N ASN A 65 -9.67 -2.26 -15.04
CA ASN A 65 -9.92 -1.11 -14.17
C ASN A 65 -8.86 -1.04 -13.07
N ILE A 66 -7.62 -0.72 -13.46
CA ILE A 66 -6.50 -0.43 -12.56
C ILE A 66 -6.19 1.06 -12.63
N TRP A 67 -6.05 1.74 -11.50
CA TRP A 67 -5.74 3.17 -11.42
C TRP A 67 -4.66 3.47 -10.39
N LEU A 68 -3.99 4.61 -10.51
CA LEU A 68 -3.09 5.10 -9.46
C LEU A 68 -3.93 5.37 -8.21
N ASP A 69 -3.51 4.87 -7.05
CA ASP A 69 -4.23 5.09 -5.79
C ASP A 69 -3.32 5.67 -4.70
N PHE A 70 -3.91 6.05 -3.56
CA PHE A 70 -3.20 6.54 -2.37
C PHE A 70 -2.00 7.47 -2.67
N GLY A 71 -0.79 7.11 -2.19
CA GLY A 71 0.40 7.96 -2.28
C GLY A 71 0.83 8.18 -3.72
N THR A 72 0.65 7.16 -4.56
CA THR A 72 0.97 7.21 -6.00
C THR A 72 0.06 8.19 -6.75
N LEU A 73 -1.24 8.17 -6.47
CA LEU A 73 -2.20 9.13 -7.04
C LEU A 73 -1.94 10.56 -6.53
N LEU A 74 -1.65 10.69 -5.23
CA LEU A 74 -1.38 11.98 -4.61
C LEU A 74 -0.11 12.61 -5.20
N GLY A 75 0.94 11.82 -5.39
CA GLY A 75 2.16 12.25 -6.09
C GLY A 75 1.84 12.76 -7.49
N TYR A 76 1.15 11.95 -8.30
CA TYR A 76 0.72 12.35 -9.64
C TYR A 76 -0.03 13.69 -9.61
N TYR A 77 -1.02 13.83 -8.72
CA TYR A 77 -1.90 15.01 -8.68
C TYR A 77 -1.19 16.27 -8.17
N ARG A 78 -0.37 16.15 -7.12
CA ARG A 78 0.21 17.29 -6.40
C ARG A 78 1.59 17.68 -6.93
N GLU A 79 2.41 16.70 -7.28
CA GLU A 79 3.84 16.89 -7.59
C GLU A 79 4.13 16.61 -9.08
N ASN A 80 3.17 16.04 -9.83
CA ASN A 80 3.38 15.52 -11.18
C ASN A 80 4.57 14.55 -11.23
N ASP A 81 4.78 13.82 -10.13
CA ASP A 81 5.83 12.82 -9.91
C ASP A 81 5.43 11.92 -8.72
N PHE A 82 6.28 10.97 -8.29
CA PHE A 82 6.08 10.32 -6.99
C PHE A 82 6.41 11.29 -5.83
N ILE A 83 5.83 11.06 -4.64
CA ILE A 83 6.15 11.84 -3.45
C ILE A 83 7.57 11.50 -3.01
N SER A 84 8.45 12.48 -2.84
CA SER A 84 9.89 12.24 -2.58
C SER A 84 10.21 11.35 -1.36
N HIS A 85 9.30 11.26 -0.40
CA HIS A 85 9.43 10.45 0.82
C HIS A 85 8.58 9.18 0.80
N ASP A 86 7.88 8.88 -0.31
CA ASP A 86 7.11 7.64 -0.46
C ASP A 86 8.04 6.42 -0.55
N LEU A 87 7.53 5.26 -0.15
CA LEU A 87 8.34 4.05 0.03
C LEU A 87 7.81 2.84 -0.75
N ASP A 88 6.69 2.99 -1.43
CA ASP A 88 5.93 1.98 -2.15
C ASP A 88 5.16 2.63 -3.31
N MET A 89 4.37 1.81 -4.01
CA MET A 89 3.42 2.25 -5.02
C MET A 89 2.08 1.55 -4.80
N ASP A 90 1.01 2.30 -4.94
CA ASP A 90 -0.35 1.85 -4.68
C ASP A 90 -1.20 1.93 -5.94
N PHE A 91 -1.95 0.87 -6.20
CA PHE A 91 -2.90 0.80 -7.30
C PHE A 91 -4.25 0.31 -6.79
N GLY A 92 -5.31 1.00 -7.18
CA GLY A 92 -6.66 0.50 -7.01
C GLY A 92 -6.99 -0.41 -8.17
N VAL A 93 -7.68 -1.51 -7.90
CA VAL A 93 -8.17 -2.43 -8.93
C VAL A 93 -9.61 -2.84 -8.65
N GLN A 94 -10.40 -2.90 -9.71
CA GLN A 94 -11.72 -3.51 -9.69
C GLN A 94 -11.69 -4.75 -10.60
N VAL A 95 -11.91 -5.92 -10.01
CA VAL A 95 -12.05 -7.20 -10.73
C VAL A 95 -13.50 -7.67 -10.67
N SER A 96 -13.99 -8.21 -11.78
CA SER A 96 -15.36 -8.74 -11.93
C SER A 96 -15.42 -10.26 -11.77
N SER A 97 -14.28 -10.95 -11.83
CA SER A 97 -14.18 -12.39 -11.68
C SER A 97 -12.81 -12.84 -11.16
N LEU A 98 -12.74 -14.08 -10.67
CA LEU A 98 -11.47 -14.71 -10.31
C LEU A 98 -10.55 -14.91 -11.52
N GLU A 99 -11.09 -15.20 -12.70
CA GLU A 99 -10.31 -15.39 -13.92
C GLU A 99 -9.62 -14.09 -14.36
N GLU A 100 -10.32 -12.95 -14.25
CA GLU A 100 -9.76 -11.61 -14.49
C GLU A 100 -8.55 -11.35 -13.60
N PHE A 101 -8.72 -11.65 -12.32
CA PHE A 101 -7.66 -11.52 -11.32
C PHE A 101 -6.46 -12.45 -11.60
N GLU A 102 -6.70 -13.71 -11.96
CA GLU A 102 -5.65 -14.66 -12.32
C GLU A 102 -4.85 -14.20 -13.54
N GLY A 103 -5.53 -13.58 -14.52
CA GLY A 103 -4.87 -12.96 -15.68
C GLY A 103 -3.92 -11.82 -15.29
N ILE A 104 -4.38 -10.92 -14.42
CA ILE A 104 -3.56 -9.83 -13.88
C ILE A 104 -2.36 -10.39 -13.10
N GLU A 105 -2.60 -11.34 -12.19
CA GLU A 105 -1.55 -11.98 -11.39
C GLU A 105 -0.47 -12.62 -12.26
N LYS A 106 -0.89 -13.42 -13.26
CA LYS A 106 0.05 -14.11 -14.15
C LYS A 106 0.94 -13.12 -14.88
N TYR A 107 0.36 -12.06 -15.42
CA TYR A 107 1.11 -11.03 -16.13
C TYR A 107 2.13 -10.34 -15.21
N LEU A 108 1.72 -9.94 -14.00
CA LEU A 108 2.62 -9.33 -13.02
C LEU A 108 3.78 -10.29 -12.67
N ALA A 109 3.49 -11.57 -12.44
CA ALA A 109 4.50 -12.58 -12.11
C ALA A 109 5.53 -12.78 -13.23
N GLU A 110 5.07 -12.88 -14.48
CA GLU A 110 5.93 -13.00 -15.67
C GLU A 110 6.83 -11.76 -15.85
N ASN A 111 6.39 -10.60 -15.37
CA ASN A 111 7.13 -9.34 -15.43
C ASN A 111 7.89 -9.02 -14.12
N GLY A 112 8.16 -10.03 -13.28
CA GLY A 112 9.10 -9.92 -12.17
C GLY A 112 8.51 -9.44 -10.83
N PHE A 113 7.19 -9.27 -10.75
CA PHE A 113 6.50 -9.06 -9.47
C PHE A 113 6.43 -10.38 -8.71
N LYS A 114 6.75 -10.35 -7.42
CA LYS A 114 6.66 -11.52 -6.54
C LYS A 114 5.66 -11.25 -5.45
N ARG A 115 4.56 -12.02 -5.41
CA ARG A 115 3.56 -11.88 -4.36
C ARG A 115 4.19 -12.07 -2.98
N THR A 116 3.90 -11.16 -2.06
CA THR A 116 4.43 -11.18 -0.69
C THR A 116 3.34 -11.29 0.37
N LYS A 117 2.16 -10.70 0.13
CA LYS A 117 1.05 -10.71 1.09
C LYS A 117 -0.29 -10.82 0.36
N GLU A 118 -1.24 -11.46 1.02
CA GLU A 118 -2.67 -11.46 0.66
C GLU A 118 -3.44 -11.06 1.92
N PHE A 119 -4.43 -10.20 1.74
CA PHE A 119 -5.28 -9.71 2.81
C PHE A 119 -6.72 -10.06 2.51
N TYR A 120 -7.40 -10.68 3.47
CA TYR A 120 -8.79 -11.07 3.37
C TYR A 120 -9.59 -10.50 4.53
N PHE A 121 -10.78 -9.99 4.23
CA PHE A 121 -11.77 -9.60 5.21
C PHE A 121 -13.07 -10.34 4.93
N ASP A 122 -13.57 -11.09 5.91
CA ASP A 122 -14.73 -11.98 5.76
C ASP A 122 -14.66 -12.89 4.51
N LYS A 123 -13.46 -13.43 4.25
CA LYS A 123 -13.10 -14.30 3.11
C LYS A 123 -13.00 -13.60 1.75
N ASP A 124 -13.38 -12.33 1.66
CA ASP A 124 -13.16 -11.54 0.44
C ASP A 124 -11.73 -11.02 0.40
N LEU A 125 -11.08 -11.13 -0.75
CA LEU A 125 -9.76 -10.56 -0.98
C LEU A 125 -9.88 -9.03 -1.08
N VAL A 126 -9.12 -8.31 -0.25
CA VAL A 126 -9.16 -6.83 -0.17
C VAL A 126 -7.85 -6.17 -0.60
N GLU A 127 -6.71 -6.87 -0.49
CA GLU A 127 -5.42 -6.35 -0.92
C GLU A 127 -4.45 -7.48 -1.30
N LEU A 128 -3.62 -7.22 -2.31
CA LEU A 128 -2.42 -7.98 -2.61
C LEU A 128 -1.18 -7.10 -2.56
N SER A 129 -0.15 -7.54 -1.83
CA SER A 129 1.17 -6.91 -1.90
C SER A 129 2.14 -7.72 -2.73
N TYR A 130 2.89 -7.03 -3.58
CA TYR A 130 3.99 -7.60 -4.36
C TYR A 130 5.33 -6.95 -4.02
N SER A 131 6.41 -7.67 -4.28
CA SER A 131 7.74 -7.12 -4.34
C SER A 131 8.20 -7.03 -5.79
N TYR A 132 8.60 -5.83 -6.21
CA TYR A 132 9.25 -5.57 -7.48
C TYR A 132 10.69 -5.09 -7.23
N LYS A 133 11.68 -5.93 -7.51
CA LYS A 133 13.11 -5.65 -7.23
C LYS A 133 13.39 -5.18 -5.78
N GLY A 134 12.52 -5.54 -4.83
CA GLY A 134 12.61 -5.16 -3.42
C GLY A 134 11.74 -3.97 -2.99
N LEU A 135 11.15 -3.22 -3.93
CA LEU A 135 10.11 -2.23 -3.67
C LEU A 135 8.78 -2.93 -3.38
N ASN A 136 7.98 -2.40 -2.45
CA ASN A 136 6.62 -2.90 -2.17
C ASN A 136 5.64 -2.22 -3.14
N VAL A 137 4.76 -3.01 -3.76
CA VAL A 137 3.72 -2.53 -4.67
C VAL A 137 2.40 -3.18 -4.26
N ASP A 138 1.43 -2.36 -3.85
CA ASP A 138 0.15 -2.83 -3.32
C ASP A 138 -0.97 -2.62 -4.35
N PHE A 139 -1.80 -3.64 -4.50
CA PHE A 139 -3.01 -3.62 -5.32
C PHE A 139 -4.22 -3.78 -4.39
N ILE A 140 -4.96 -2.70 -4.22
CA ILE A 140 -6.14 -2.62 -3.36
C ILE A 140 -7.37 -3.01 -4.18
N ILE A 141 -8.08 -4.03 -3.72
CA ILE A 141 -9.29 -4.51 -4.37
C ILE A 141 -10.47 -3.67 -3.88
N TYR A 142 -11.14 -2.99 -4.82
CA TYR A 142 -12.31 -2.18 -4.53
C TYR A 142 -13.60 -2.81 -5.06
N LYS A 143 -14.65 -2.72 -4.25
CA LYS A 143 -16.03 -2.93 -4.68
C LYS A 143 -16.58 -1.58 -5.14
N LYS A 144 -17.23 -1.56 -6.30
CA LYS A 144 -17.89 -0.36 -6.82
C LYS A 144 -19.38 -0.42 -6.52
N GLU A 145 -19.91 0.65 -5.96
CA GLU A 145 -21.34 0.85 -5.71
C GLU A 145 -21.72 2.24 -6.23
N ASP A 146 -22.55 2.31 -7.27
CA ASP A 146 -23.02 3.57 -7.85
C ASP A 146 -21.91 4.61 -8.13
N ASP A 147 -21.83 5.63 -7.27
CA ASP A 147 -20.93 6.79 -7.32
C ASP A 147 -19.79 6.72 -6.30
N LYS A 148 -19.53 5.54 -5.72
CA LYS A 148 -18.46 5.29 -4.76
C LYS A 148 -17.72 3.97 -5.02
N VAL A 149 -16.54 3.87 -4.43
CA VAL A 149 -15.82 2.61 -4.25
C VAL A 149 -15.54 2.39 -2.77
N SER A 150 -15.47 1.14 -2.35
CA SER A 150 -15.17 0.77 -0.97
C SER A 150 -14.21 -0.41 -0.89
N SER A 151 -13.46 -0.46 0.19
CA SER A 151 -12.56 -1.56 0.54
C SER A 151 -12.33 -1.58 2.05
N ASP A 152 -11.61 -2.59 2.52
CA ASP A 152 -11.27 -2.77 3.93
C ASP A 152 -9.74 -2.80 4.06
N THR A 153 -9.18 -1.89 4.85
CA THR A 153 -7.74 -1.90 5.15
C THR A 153 -7.47 -2.68 6.42
N ILE A 154 -6.46 -3.56 6.38
CA ILE A 154 -6.10 -4.44 7.49
C ILE A 154 -4.70 -4.10 7.99
N PHE A 155 -4.64 -3.54 9.19
CA PHE A 155 -3.38 -3.41 9.92
C PHE A 155 -3.11 -4.67 10.73
N PHE A 156 -1.85 -5.11 10.77
CA PHE A 156 -1.43 -6.23 11.62
C PHE A 156 -0.01 -6.04 12.12
N MET A 157 0.32 -6.73 13.21
CA MET A 157 1.69 -6.92 13.67
C MET A 157 2.14 -8.35 13.40
N THR A 158 3.45 -8.59 13.39
CA THR A 158 3.98 -9.97 13.38
C THR A 158 4.51 -10.34 14.76
N ASN A 159 4.19 -11.54 15.23
CA ASN A 159 4.82 -12.10 16.42
C ASN A 159 6.27 -12.55 16.13
N ALA A 160 6.94 -13.09 17.15
CA ALA A 160 8.33 -13.56 17.07
C ALA A 160 8.59 -14.62 15.99
N LEU A 161 7.58 -15.45 15.70
CA LEU A 161 7.65 -16.52 14.70
C LEU A 161 7.36 -16.00 13.29
N GLY A 162 7.10 -14.70 13.15
CA GLY A 162 6.73 -14.08 11.89
C GLY A 162 5.27 -14.29 11.49
N ASN A 163 4.42 -14.79 12.40
CA ASN A 163 3.00 -14.95 12.11
C ASN A 163 2.26 -13.63 12.37
N PRO A 164 1.30 -13.25 11.51
CA PRO A 164 0.40 -12.13 11.75
C PRO A 164 -0.37 -12.25 13.08
N THR A 165 -0.62 -11.12 13.72
CA THR A 165 -1.31 -10.98 15.02
C THR A 165 -1.76 -9.52 15.20
N ARG A 166 -2.60 -9.26 16.22
CA ARG A 166 -3.05 -7.90 16.57
C ARG A 166 -3.62 -7.16 15.36
N TYR A 167 -4.60 -7.80 14.73
CA TYR A 167 -5.30 -7.23 13.59
C TYR A 167 -6.15 -6.03 14.02
N GLU A 168 -6.21 -5.04 13.15
CA GLU A 168 -7.19 -3.97 13.16
C GLU A 168 -7.71 -3.86 11.73
N VAL A 169 -9.02 -3.69 11.57
CA VAL A 169 -9.67 -3.57 10.25
C VAL A 169 -10.45 -2.28 10.22
N TYR A 170 -10.38 -1.58 9.09
CA TYR A 170 -11.16 -0.38 8.87
C TYR A 170 -11.80 -0.39 7.48
N HIS A 171 -13.13 -0.32 7.46
CA HIS A 171 -13.89 -0.09 6.26
C HIS A 171 -13.80 1.38 5.85
N TYR A 172 -13.71 1.67 4.55
CA TYR A 172 -13.76 3.03 4.04
C TYR A 172 -14.43 3.08 2.67
N GLU A 173 -15.09 4.22 2.41
CA GLU A 173 -15.76 4.53 1.15
C GLU A 173 -15.21 5.83 0.58
N ILE A 174 -15.07 5.89 -0.75
CA ILE A 174 -14.53 7.05 -1.45
C ILE A 174 -15.44 7.39 -2.63
N PRO A 175 -15.83 8.67 -2.82
CA PRO A 175 -16.53 9.10 -4.03
C PRO A 175 -15.76 8.75 -5.29
N PHE A 176 -16.41 8.10 -6.25
CA PHE A 176 -15.79 7.55 -7.45
C PHE A 176 -16.70 7.63 -8.66
N SER A 177 -16.37 8.55 -9.57
CA SER A 177 -17.15 8.83 -10.79
C SER A 177 -16.64 8.08 -12.04
N GLY A 178 -15.85 7.01 -11.84
CA GLY A 178 -15.21 6.25 -12.91
C GLY A 178 -13.78 6.73 -13.22
N LEU A 179 -13.16 6.12 -14.22
CA LEU A 179 -11.76 6.35 -14.57
C LEU A 179 -11.62 7.23 -15.82
N LYS A 180 -10.57 8.06 -15.84
CA LYS A 180 -10.12 8.79 -17.02
C LYS A 180 -8.65 8.47 -17.28
N GLU A 181 -8.25 8.53 -18.55
CA GLU A 181 -6.84 8.43 -18.94
C GLU A 181 -6.17 9.79 -18.87
N CYS A 182 -4.94 9.80 -18.34
CA CYS A 182 -4.08 10.97 -18.22
C CYS A 182 -2.67 10.65 -18.72
N ASP A 183 -1.96 11.66 -19.23
CA ASP A 183 -0.54 11.55 -19.52
C ASP A 183 0.28 11.65 -18.23
N PHE A 184 1.14 10.68 -17.99
CA PHE A 184 2.08 10.67 -16.86
C PHE A 184 3.33 9.85 -17.23
N LYS A 185 4.52 10.44 -17.09
CA LYS A 185 5.82 9.79 -17.44
C LYS A 185 5.83 9.14 -18.84
N ASN A 186 5.25 9.82 -19.83
CA ASN A 186 5.09 9.34 -21.22
C ASN A 186 4.19 8.09 -21.39
N LEU A 187 3.38 7.77 -20.38
CA LEU A 187 2.39 6.69 -20.41
C LEU A 187 0.98 7.27 -20.31
N LYS A 188 0.01 6.49 -20.79
CA LYS A 188 -1.42 6.70 -20.49
C LYS A 188 -1.75 5.93 -19.22
N VAL A 189 -1.92 6.65 -18.12
CA VAL A 189 -2.33 6.08 -16.83
C VAL A 189 -3.79 6.37 -16.56
N LYS A 190 -4.44 5.56 -15.72
CA LYS A 190 -5.82 5.80 -15.29
C LYS A 190 -5.83 6.41 -13.89
N VAL A 191 -6.73 7.38 -13.69
CA VAL A 191 -6.99 8.02 -12.40
C VAL A 191 -8.51 8.18 -12.20
N PRO A 192 -9.01 8.31 -10.96
CA PRO A 192 -10.42 8.65 -10.73
C PRO A 192 -10.79 9.96 -11.43
N THR A 193 -11.96 10.03 -12.05
CA THR A 193 -12.40 11.20 -12.81
C THR A 193 -12.53 12.43 -11.90
N ASN A 194 -13.11 12.22 -10.71
CA ASN A 194 -13.21 13.15 -9.59
C ASN A 194 -11.96 13.11 -8.68
N THR A 195 -10.76 13.12 -9.26
CA THR A 195 -9.47 12.95 -8.56
C THR A 195 -9.32 13.83 -7.31
N GLU A 196 -9.73 15.10 -7.39
CA GLU A 196 -9.60 16.04 -6.28
C GLU A 196 -10.47 15.66 -5.09
N GLU A 197 -11.72 15.28 -5.32
CA GLU A 197 -12.64 14.85 -4.27
C GLU A 197 -12.20 13.51 -3.69
N TYR A 198 -11.75 12.59 -4.54
CA TYR A 198 -11.20 11.30 -4.15
C TYR A 198 -10.01 11.48 -3.17
N LEU A 199 -9.02 12.30 -3.54
CA LEU A 199 -7.86 12.58 -2.68
C LEU A 199 -8.21 13.39 -1.42
N ARG A 200 -9.11 14.38 -1.54
CA ARG A 200 -9.62 15.13 -0.37
C ARG A 200 -10.28 14.20 0.65
N THR A 201 -11.03 13.21 0.18
CA THR A 201 -11.65 12.20 1.06
C THR A 201 -10.58 11.42 1.80
N LEU A 202 -9.57 10.93 1.08
CA LEU A 202 -8.48 10.11 1.63
C LEU A 202 -7.55 10.85 2.59
N TYR A 203 -7.30 12.15 2.39
CA TYR A 203 -6.23 12.89 3.05
C TYR A 203 -6.68 14.15 3.81
N GLY A 204 -7.95 14.55 3.68
CA GLY A 204 -8.49 15.78 4.28
C GLY A 204 -8.39 17.01 3.36
N ASP A 205 -8.94 18.14 3.83
CA ASP A 205 -9.04 19.37 3.04
C ASP A 205 -7.70 20.01 2.67
N ASP A 206 -6.67 19.75 3.47
CA ASP A 206 -5.32 20.29 3.33
C ASP A 206 -4.38 19.37 2.54
N PHE A 207 -4.88 18.32 1.88
CA PHE A 207 -4.06 17.31 1.18
C PHE A 207 -3.09 17.88 0.11
N LYS A 208 -3.41 19.06 -0.43
CA LYS A 208 -2.56 19.78 -1.39
C LYS A 208 -1.29 20.36 -0.73
N THR A 209 -1.26 20.48 0.59
CA THR A 209 -0.08 20.85 1.36
C THR A 209 0.63 19.58 1.85
N PRO A 210 1.94 19.41 1.57
CA PRO A 210 2.68 18.25 2.05
C PRO A 210 2.60 18.11 3.58
N ASN A 211 2.20 16.93 4.06
CA ASN A 211 2.14 16.59 5.47
C ASN A 211 2.85 15.25 5.71
N THR A 212 4.07 15.30 6.27
CA THR A 212 4.87 14.09 6.56
C THR A 212 4.43 13.36 7.83
N ASN A 213 3.48 13.92 8.58
CA ASN A 213 2.95 13.36 9.83
C ASN A 213 1.50 12.91 9.69
N TYR A 214 1.01 12.72 8.45
CA TYR A 214 -0.35 12.28 8.22
C TYR A 214 -0.61 10.91 8.86
N ASN A 215 -1.66 10.82 9.69
CA ASN A 215 -2.10 9.59 10.32
C ASN A 215 -3.49 9.23 9.79
N TRP A 216 -3.55 8.32 8.81
CA TRP A 216 -4.81 7.90 8.18
C TRP A 216 -5.83 7.35 9.18
N LYS A 217 -5.39 6.76 10.31
CA LYS A 217 -6.29 6.25 11.36
C LYS A 217 -7.10 7.34 12.06
N GLU A 218 -6.66 8.59 11.99
CA GLU A 218 -7.39 9.75 12.52
C GLU A 218 -8.41 10.30 11.53
N ASN A 219 -8.35 9.88 10.26
CA ASN A 219 -9.33 10.29 9.26
C ASN A 219 -10.67 9.56 9.51
N PRO A 220 -11.78 10.29 9.73
CA PRO A 220 -13.05 9.70 10.10
C PRO A 220 -13.70 8.83 9.03
N ILE A 221 -13.20 8.79 7.79
CA ILE A 221 -13.72 7.87 6.76
C ILE A 221 -13.51 6.41 7.13
N TYR A 222 -12.44 6.11 7.87
CA TYR A 222 -12.07 4.75 8.26
C TYR A 222 -12.90 4.31 9.47
N LYS A 223 -13.84 3.38 9.25
CA LYS A 223 -14.74 2.84 10.28
C LYS A 223 -14.20 1.51 10.76
N SER A 224 -13.95 1.39 12.07
CA SER A 224 -13.45 0.15 12.66
C SER A 224 -14.41 -1.01 12.43
N GLU A 225 -13.86 -2.15 12.03
CA GLU A 225 -14.59 -3.40 11.78
C GLU A 225 -14.13 -4.54 12.71
N ASN A 226 -14.83 -5.68 12.63
CA ASN A 226 -14.49 -6.87 13.43
C ASN A 226 -13.17 -7.52 12.95
N ALA A 227 -12.10 -7.28 13.70
CA ALA A 227 -10.77 -7.82 13.42
C ALA A 227 -10.68 -9.36 13.44
N GLU A 228 -11.65 -10.08 14.01
CA GLU A 228 -11.70 -11.55 13.95
C GLU A 228 -11.98 -12.10 12.55
N LEU A 229 -12.53 -11.28 11.66
CA LEU A 229 -12.80 -11.63 10.26
C LEU A 229 -11.60 -11.36 9.35
N ALA A 230 -10.51 -10.78 9.87
CA ALA A 230 -9.30 -10.52 9.11
C ALA A 230 -8.40 -11.73 9.03
N GLU A 231 -7.86 -11.97 7.84
CA GLU A 231 -6.79 -12.92 7.60
C GLU A 231 -5.70 -12.27 6.75
N VAL A 232 -4.45 -12.48 7.16
CA VAL A 232 -3.28 -12.07 6.38
C VAL A 232 -2.41 -13.28 6.10
N VAL A 233 -2.18 -13.54 4.82
CA VAL A 233 -1.31 -14.62 4.36
C VAL A 233 0.03 -14.02 3.93
N LEU A 234 1.10 -14.35 4.66
CA LEU A 234 2.45 -13.95 4.29
C LEU A 234 3.09 -15.02 3.40
N LYS A 235 3.41 -14.67 2.16
CA LYS A 235 4.17 -15.55 1.26
C LYS A 235 5.64 -15.49 1.64
N ARG A 236 6.21 -16.65 1.99
CA ARG A 236 7.64 -16.80 2.23
C ARG A 236 8.30 -17.10 0.89
N ASN A 237 9.23 -16.23 0.48
CA ASN A 237 10.17 -16.52 -0.60
C ASN A 237 11.17 -17.59 -0.16
#